data_AF-A0A6N4V4J8-F1
#
_entry.id   AF-A0A6N4V4J8-F1
#
_cell.length_a   1.000
_cell.length_b   1.000
_cell.length_c   1.000
_cell.angle_alpha   90.00
_cell.angle_beta   90.00
_cell.angle_gamma   90.00
#
_symmetry.space_group_name_H-M   'P 1'
#
loop_
_entity.id
_entity.type
_entity.pdbx_description
1 polymer ?
#
loop_
_entity_poly.entity_id
_entity_poly.type
_entity_poly.pdbx_seq_one_letter_code
_entity_poly.pdbx_strand_id
1 'polypeptide(L)'
;MASVNKVLLLGAVLSVAIVGACATESSTDAAAPSDVGTAAPAYRLEIGKKPSSLEVYVSKMPTHGEAEAIIADLQRKFEDKDDGYFVSINCSAGGTRDVDNRLGNGKFAIGAIGAARTGLDEAQHEVALVDGGKCPPDPLPTAAPAALTAQQVVDAISAAGLPVVDPRDNSSRICQKAGCVQLVTTDYFSVYQFPDVDSAAKWASIYPSGYLKGTVFLRYTEGGSHPTDPALIPRYNAVLDGMQTGN
;
A
#
# COMPACT_ATOMS: atom_id res chain seq x y z
N MET A 1 28.21 66.71 58.18
CA MET A 1 28.00 67.55 56.99
C MET A 1 26.84 66.90 56.22
N ALA A 2 25.59 67.31 56.42
CA ALA A 2 24.89 68.41 55.70
C ALA A 2 24.95 68.18 54.17
N SER A 3 23.90 68.23 53.36
CA SER A 3 22.52 68.68 53.52
C SER A 3 21.71 68.18 52.31
N VAL A 4 20.40 68.08 52.51
CA VAL A 4 19.32 67.95 51.52
C VAL A 4 19.31 69.15 50.55
N ASN A 5 19.00 68.96 49.25
CA ASN A 5 17.91 69.71 48.60
C ASN A 5 17.49 69.25 47.18
N LYS A 6 16.16 69.22 47.01
CA LYS A 6 15.38 69.21 45.77
C LYS A 6 15.61 70.49 44.96
N VAL A 7 15.32 70.46 43.64
CA VAL A 7 14.30 71.32 42.98
C VAL A 7 14.22 71.00 41.47
N LEU A 8 12.97 70.94 41.00
CA LEU A 8 12.45 70.86 39.62
C LEU A 8 12.92 72.01 38.70
N LEU A 9 12.97 71.80 37.37
CA LEU A 9 11.98 72.34 36.40
C LEU A 9 12.35 72.08 34.92
N LEU A 10 11.34 71.57 34.19
CA LEU A 10 10.84 71.87 32.82
C LEU A 10 11.74 71.92 31.56
N GLY A 11 11.22 71.25 30.51
CA GLY A 11 11.44 71.53 29.07
C GLY A 11 12.41 70.53 28.42
N ALA A 12 12.16 69.88 27.30
CA ALA A 12 11.12 69.99 26.28
C ALA A 12 11.14 68.69 25.44
N VAL A 13 10.02 68.40 24.81
CA VAL A 13 9.75 67.23 23.97
C VAL A 13 10.58 67.29 22.68
N LEU A 14 11.28 66.22 22.33
CA LEU A 14 11.49 65.85 20.94
C LEU A 14 11.49 64.32 20.79
N SER A 15 10.39 63.84 20.24
CA SER A 15 10.16 62.44 19.90
C SER A 15 11.11 62.00 18.78
N VAL A 16 11.92 60.98 19.03
CA VAL A 16 12.52 60.17 17.98
C VAL A 16 12.08 58.73 18.22
N ALA A 17 11.14 58.28 17.39
CA ALA A 17 10.72 56.89 17.34
C ALA A 17 11.84 56.07 16.69
N ILE A 18 12.55 55.28 17.49
CA ILE A 18 13.35 54.15 17.00
C ILE A 18 12.54 52.90 17.32
N VAL A 19 11.93 52.33 16.29
CA VAL A 19 11.26 51.02 16.34
C VAL A 19 12.36 49.97 16.46
N GLY A 20 12.78 49.67 17.69
CA GLY A 20 13.54 48.47 18.02
C GLY A 20 12.57 47.32 18.21
N ALA A 21 12.29 46.58 17.14
CA ALA A 21 11.48 45.38 17.23
C ALA A 21 12.26 44.28 17.98
N CYS A 22 11.77 43.92 19.17
CA CYS A 22 12.03 42.63 19.79
C CYS A 22 11.42 41.54 18.88
N ALA A 23 12.27 40.70 18.29
CA ALA A 23 11.81 39.44 17.71
C ALA A 23 12.22 38.31 18.65
N THR A 24 11.19 37.79 19.29
CA THR A 24 11.08 36.51 20.00
C THR A 24 11.57 35.32 19.18
N GLU A 25 11.99 34.30 19.91
CA GLU A 25 12.44 32.97 19.49
C GLU A 25 11.62 32.39 18.32
N SER A 26 12.32 31.84 17.33
CA SER A 26 11.75 30.92 16.36
C SER A 26 12.62 29.66 16.32
N SER A 27 12.26 28.73 17.19
CA SER A 27 12.50 27.30 16.99
C SER A 27 12.06 26.97 15.56
N THR A 28 13.00 26.58 14.72
CA THR A 28 12.68 26.02 13.41
C THR A 28 12.17 24.61 13.67
N ASP A 29 10.87 24.51 13.97
CA ASP A 29 10.13 23.27 13.80
C ASP A 29 10.23 22.89 12.32
N ALA A 30 11.01 21.85 12.05
CA ALA A 30 10.87 21.09 10.84
C ALA A 30 9.47 20.47 10.90
N ALA A 31 8.49 21.15 10.30
CA ALA A 31 7.20 20.57 10.02
C ALA A 31 7.45 19.28 9.22
N ALA A 32 7.25 18.14 9.88
CA ALA A 32 7.13 16.86 9.22
C ALA A 32 6.02 17.00 8.16
N PRO A 33 6.17 16.38 6.98
CA PRO A 33 5.10 16.39 5.99
C PRO A 33 3.87 15.75 6.63
N SER A 34 2.82 16.54 6.79
CA SER A 34 1.49 16.02 7.09
C SER A 34 1.04 15.24 5.86
N ASP A 35 1.32 13.94 5.86
CA ASP A 35 0.81 13.03 4.86
C ASP A 35 -0.71 13.14 4.86
N VAL A 36 -1.26 13.41 3.68
CA VAL A 36 -2.70 13.44 3.45
C VAL A 36 -3.22 12.05 3.86
N GLY A 37 -3.95 12.02 4.98
CA GLY A 37 -4.30 10.79 5.68
C GLY A 37 -4.86 9.74 4.75
N THR A 38 -4.11 8.65 4.57
CA THR A 38 -4.59 7.47 3.86
C THR A 38 -5.84 6.97 4.59
N ALA A 39 -6.94 6.82 3.86
CA ALA A 39 -8.16 6.26 4.44
C ALA A 39 -7.88 4.83 4.92
N ALA A 40 -8.37 4.48 6.10
CA ALA A 40 -8.17 3.15 6.65
C ALA A 40 -8.71 2.08 5.68
N PRO A 41 -7.94 1.01 5.38
CA PRO A 41 -8.45 -0.10 4.58
C PRO A 41 -9.66 -0.76 5.27
N ALA A 42 -10.42 -1.55 4.52
CA ALA A 42 -11.50 -2.34 5.12
C ALA A 42 -10.92 -3.36 6.11
N TYR A 43 -11.49 -3.41 7.32
CA TYR A 43 -11.12 -4.36 8.35
C TYR A 43 -12.34 -4.83 9.15
N ARG A 44 -12.22 -6.02 9.75
CA ARG A 44 -13.16 -6.49 10.78
C ARG A 44 -12.55 -6.25 12.15
N LEU A 45 -13.34 -5.71 13.07
CA LEU A 45 -12.95 -5.49 14.46
C LEU A 45 -13.63 -6.50 15.38
N GLU A 46 -12.86 -7.10 16.27
CA GLU A 46 -13.32 -7.93 17.37
C GLU A 46 -12.74 -7.39 18.68
N ILE A 47 -13.52 -7.44 19.75
CA ILE A 47 -13.04 -7.10 21.10
C ILE A 47 -12.48 -8.37 21.72
N GLY A 48 -11.21 -8.33 22.10
CA GLY A 48 -10.51 -9.46 22.71
C GLY A 48 -10.95 -9.72 24.16
N LYS A 49 -10.14 -10.48 24.90
CA LYS A 49 -10.45 -10.90 26.29
C LYS A 49 -10.69 -9.74 27.26
N LYS A 50 -10.16 -8.56 26.96
CA LYS A 50 -10.34 -7.33 27.73
C LYS A 50 -10.94 -6.26 26.79
N PRO A 51 -11.80 -5.35 27.29
CA PRO A 51 -12.34 -4.27 26.47
C PRO A 51 -11.29 -3.37 25.79
N SER A 52 -10.11 -3.24 26.40
CA SER A 52 -8.97 -2.49 25.87
C SER A 52 -8.05 -3.30 24.95
N SER A 53 -8.35 -4.59 24.73
CA SER A 53 -7.62 -5.45 23.78
C SER A 53 -8.45 -5.56 22.51
N LEU A 54 -8.00 -4.94 21.44
CA LEU A 54 -8.69 -4.95 20.15
C LEU A 54 -8.00 -5.92 19.19
N GLU A 55 -8.79 -6.63 18.41
CA GLU A 55 -8.32 -7.52 17.35
C GLU A 55 -8.88 -7.06 16.01
N VAL A 56 -8.00 -6.67 15.11
CA VAL A 56 -8.31 -6.22 13.76
C VAL A 56 -7.95 -7.33 12.79
N TYR A 57 -8.85 -7.65 11.87
CA TYR A 57 -8.63 -8.65 10.83
C TYR A 57 -8.67 -7.98 9.45
N VAL A 58 -7.56 -8.08 8.71
CA VAL A 58 -7.38 -7.54 7.35
C VAL A 58 -7.15 -8.67 6.34
N SER A 59 -7.47 -8.41 5.07
CA SER A 59 -7.40 -9.42 3.99
C SER A 59 -6.07 -9.49 3.24
N LYS A 60 -5.13 -8.58 3.54
CA LYS A 60 -3.78 -8.52 2.94
C LYS A 60 -2.79 -7.95 3.94
N MET A 61 -1.50 -8.05 3.66
CA MET A 61 -0.46 -7.44 4.49
C MET A 61 -0.58 -5.91 4.40
N PRO A 62 -0.82 -5.19 5.51
CA PRO A 62 -0.91 -3.73 5.48
C PRO A 62 0.48 -3.12 5.34
N THR A 63 0.55 -2.00 4.61
CA THR A 63 1.69 -1.07 4.69
C THR A 63 1.71 -0.37 6.06
N HIS A 64 2.83 0.29 6.40
CA HIS A 64 2.91 1.07 7.63
C HIS A 64 1.80 2.14 7.71
N GLY A 65 1.63 2.92 6.63
CA GLY A 65 0.59 3.96 6.56
C GLY A 65 -0.84 3.40 6.63
N GLU A 66 -1.11 2.23 6.04
CA GLU A 66 -2.41 1.55 6.19
C GLU A 66 -2.65 1.10 7.64
N ALA A 67 -1.61 0.60 8.32
CA ALA A 67 -1.71 0.18 9.71
C ALA A 67 -1.90 1.39 10.65
N GLU A 68 -1.21 2.50 10.43
CA GLU A 68 -1.43 3.77 11.13
C GLU A 68 -2.87 4.28 10.90
N ALA A 69 -3.36 4.23 9.66
CA ALA A 69 -4.72 4.62 9.34
C ALA A 69 -5.77 3.77 10.06
N ILE A 70 -5.54 2.46 10.23
CA ILE A 70 -6.39 1.58 11.04
C ILE A 70 -6.41 2.06 12.50
N ILE A 71 -5.25 2.35 13.09
CA ILE A 71 -5.18 2.78 14.49
C ILE A 71 -5.85 4.14 14.69
N ALA A 72 -5.61 5.11 13.81
CA ALA A 72 -6.27 6.40 13.84
C ALA A 72 -7.80 6.27 13.69
N ASP A 73 -8.28 5.32 12.88
CA ASP A 73 -9.71 5.03 12.75
C ASP A 73 -10.32 4.42 14.02
N LEU A 74 -9.61 3.50 14.67
CA LEU A 74 -10.02 2.98 15.98
C LEU A 74 -10.03 4.08 17.03
N GLN A 75 -9.00 4.92 17.08
CA GLN A 75 -8.92 6.01 18.06
C GLN A 75 -10.13 6.95 17.96
N ARG A 76 -10.58 7.31 16.75
CA ARG A 76 -11.83 8.04 16.54
C ARG A 76 -13.07 7.27 16.99
N LYS A 77 -13.13 5.95 16.72
CA LYS A 77 -14.27 5.09 17.11
C LYS A 77 -14.44 4.92 18.62
N PHE A 78 -13.36 5.13 19.39
CA PHE A 78 -13.35 4.97 20.84
C PHE A 78 -13.14 6.30 21.57
N GLU A 79 -13.21 7.45 20.88
CA GLU A 79 -12.92 8.79 21.41
C GLU A 79 -13.74 9.18 22.65
N ASP A 80 -14.90 8.54 22.84
CA ASP A 80 -15.81 8.73 23.96
C ASP A 80 -15.35 8.02 25.26
N LYS A 81 -14.25 7.28 25.21
CA LYS A 81 -13.75 6.47 26.34
C LYS A 81 -12.32 6.86 26.67
N ASP A 82 -12.17 7.49 27.83
CA ASP A 82 -10.87 7.77 28.46
C ASP A 82 -10.22 6.44 28.90
N ASP A 83 -9.53 5.78 27.97
CA ASP A 83 -8.83 4.51 28.16
C ASP A 83 -7.68 4.35 27.14
N GLY A 84 -6.84 3.35 27.37
CA GLY A 84 -5.70 2.98 26.53
C GLY A 84 -5.94 1.62 25.90
N TYR A 85 -5.74 1.53 24.60
CA TYR A 85 -6.06 0.35 23.82
C TYR A 85 -4.79 -0.28 23.23
N PHE A 86 -4.76 -1.61 23.23
CA PHE A 86 -3.74 -2.43 22.57
C PHE A 86 -4.40 -3.19 21.43
N VAL A 87 -3.86 -2.99 20.23
CA VAL A 87 -4.45 -3.48 18.99
C VAL A 87 -3.58 -4.57 18.39
N SER A 88 -4.24 -5.66 18.07
CA SER A 88 -3.69 -6.80 17.37
C SER A 88 -4.11 -6.74 15.91
N ILE A 89 -3.18 -6.54 14.97
CA ILE A 89 -3.50 -6.56 13.54
C ILE A 89 -3.20 -7.95 13.00
N ASN A 90 -4.23 -8.65 12.56
CA ASN A 90 -4.20 -10.05 12.19
C ASN A 90 -4.65 -10.25 10.74
N CYS A 91 -4.17 -11.33 10.11
CA CYS A 91 -4.68 -11.77 8.82
C CYS A 91 -6.03 -12.48 8.97
N SER A 92 -7.00 -12.10 8.14
CA SER A 92 -8.34 -12.72 8.11
C SER A 92 -8.34 -14.13 7.53
N ALA A 93 -7.35 -14.46 6.68
CA ALA A 93 -7.18 -15.80 6.13
C ALA A 93 -6.72 -16.84 7.17
N GLY A 94 -6.38 -16.38 8.39
CA GLY A 94 -5.91 -17.23 9.48
C GLY A 94 -4.39 -17.46 9.44
N GLY A 95 -3.89 -18.07 10.51
CA GLY A 95 -2.50 -18.52 10.61
C GLY A 95 -2.40 -19.92 10.05
N THR A 96 -1.25 -20.30 9.50
CA THR A 96 -1.00 -21.73 9.28
C THR A 96 -0.59 -22.36 10.62
N ARG A 97 -0.39 -23.68 10.66
CA ARG A 97 0.17 -24.34 11.84
C ARG A 97 1.57 -23.80 12.23
N ASP A 98 2.26 -23.17 11.28
CA ASP A 98 3.67 -22.77 11.40
C ASP A 98 3.87 -21.24 11.36
N VAL A 99 2.83 -20.45 11.12
CA VAL A 99 2.88 -18.97 11.18
C VAL A 99 1.69 -18.41 11.94
N ASP A 100 1.99 -17.58 12.95
CA ASP A 100 1.01 -16.72 13.62
C ASP A 100 0.32 -15.83 12.57
N ASN A 101 -0.99 -15.60 12.71
CA ASN A 101 -1.71 -14.68 11.85
C ASN A 101 -1.44 -13.21 12.19
N ARG A 102 -0.60 -12.94 13.20
CA ARG A 102 -0.17 -11.59 13.57
C ARG A 102 0.64 -10.91 12.46
N LEU A 103 0.15 -9.76 12.03
CA LEU A 103 0.79 -8.88 11.03
C LEU A 103 1.42 -7.64 11.66
N GLY A 104 0.89 -7.22 12.81
CA GLY A 104 1.38 -6.05 13.52
C GLY A 104 0.68 -5.85 14.85
N ASN A 105 1.23 -4.94 15.63
CA ASN A 105 0.66 -4.46 16.88
C ASN A 105 0.51 -2.95 16.78
N GLY A 106 -0.51 -2.43 17.45
CA GLY A 106 -0.64 -0.99 17.67
C GLY A 106 -1.09 -0.72 19.09
N LYS A 107 -0.99 0.54 19.50
CA LYS A 107 -1.60 1.04 20.72
C LYS A 107 -1.95 2.50 20.54
N PHE A 108 -3.00 2.96 21.23
CA PHE A 108 -3.40 4.36 21.21
C PHE A 108 -3.96 4.80 22.56
N ALA A 109 -3.73 6.07 22.88
CA ALA A 109 -4.18 6.71 24.12
C ALA A 109 -5.35 7.65 23.86
N ILE A 110 -6.37 7.58 24.72
CA ILE A 110 -7.47 8.54 24.79
C ILE A 110 -7.52 9.04 26.22
N GLY A 111 -7.34 10.35 26.39
CA GLY A 111 -7.28 11.01 27.69
C GLY A 111 -6.13 10.54 28.58
N ALA A 112 -6.14 11.03 29.84
CA ALA A 112 -5.09 10.79 30.81
C ALA A 112 -5.00 9.32 31.24
N ILE A 113 -6.13 8.59 31.27
CA ILE A 113 -6.15 7.17 31.60
C ILE A 113 -5.48 6.38 30.49
N GLY A 114 -5.76 6.73 29.23
CA GLY A 114 -5.13 6.11 28.08
C GLY A 114 -3.62 6.33 28.02
N ALA A 115 -3.18 7.54 28.29
CA ALA A 115 -1.76 7.88 28.36
C ALA A 115 -1.04 7.02 29.42
N ALA A 116 -1.59 6.97 30.63
CA ALA A 116 -1.02 6.18 31.73
C ALA A 116 -0.93 4.67 31.44
N ARG A 117 -1.89 4.11 30.69
CA ARG A 117 -1.92 2.69 30.35
C ARG A 117 -0.97 2.28 29.24
N THR A 118 -0.83 3.12 28.22
CA THR A 118 -0.07 2.81 26.99
C THR A 118 1.37 3.32 27.05
N GLY A 119 1.66 4.25 27.95
CA GLY A 119 2.92 4.97 28.02
C GLY A 119 3.11 5.98 26.89
N LEU A 120 2.02 6.38 26.22
CA LEU A 120 1.99 7.41 25.19
C LEU A 120 1.46 8.72 25.77
N ASP A 121 1.67 9.85 25.09
CA ASP A 121 0.96 11.09 25.43
C ASP A 121 -0.52 11.00 25.00
N GLU A 122 -1.33 11.95 25.49
CA GLU A 122 -2.74 12.02 25.09
C GLU A 122 -2.89 12.16 23.57
N ALA A 123 -3.86 11.44 23.02
CA ALA A 123 -4.16 11.36 21.59
C ALA A 123 -3.03 10.78 20.71
N GLN A 124 -1.91 10.31 21.27
CA GLN A 124 -0.89 9.61 20.49
C GLN A 124 -1.26 8.16 20.20
N HIS A 125 -0.65 7.63 19.14
CA HIS A 125 -0.69 6.23 18.77
C HIS A 125 0.68 5.76 18.27
N GLU A 126 0.90 4.45 18.34
CA GLU A 126 2.10 3.78 17.85
C GLU A 126 1.68 2.53 17.08
N VAL A 127 2.42 2.21 16.01
CA VAL A 127 2.27 0.99 15.22
C VAL A 127 3.62 0.33 15.04
N ALA A 128 3.64 -1.00 15.17
CA ALA A 128 4.77 -1.84 14.85
C ALA A 128 4.30 -3.03 14.02
N LEU A 129 4.74 -3.12 12.76
CA LEU A 129 4.50 -4.30 11.93
C LEU A 129 5.43 -5.44 12.35
N VAL A 130 4.95 -6.68 12.19
CA VAL A 130 5.78 -7.87 12.39
C VAL A 130 6.65 -8.08 11.17
N ASP A 131 7.97 -8.13 11.37
CA ASP A 131 8.93 -8.45 10.32
C ASP A 131 8.64 -9.83 9.71
N GLY A 132 8.51 -9.88 8.39
CA GLY A 132 8.19 -11.10 7.68
C GLY A 132 6.75 -11.60 7.87
N GLY A 133 5.87 -10.80 8.48
CA GLY A 133 4.43 -11.08 8.53
C GLY A 133 3.85 -11.31 7.14
N LYS A 134 2.98 -12.31 7.00
CA LYS A 134 2.34 -12.67 5.73
C LYS A 134 0.84 -12.75 5.90
N CYS A 135 0.12 -12.12 4.99
CA CYS A 135 -1.32 -12.28 4.91
C CYS A 135 -1.73 -12.59 3.48
N PRO A 136 -1.93 -13.87 3.16
CA PRO A 136 -2.36 -14.27 1.85
C PRO A 136 -3.73 -13.66 1.49
N PRO A 137 -3.91 -13.29 0.21
CA PRO A 137 -2.92 -13.40 -0.84
C PRO A 137 -1.88 -12.28 -0.77
N ASP A 138 -0.62 -12.63 -1.04
CA ASP A 138 0.41 -11.62 -1.26
C ASP A 138 -0.04 -10.68 -2.40
N PRO A 139 0.31 -9.38 -2.33
CA PRO A 139 0.14 -8.50 -3.47
C PRO A 139 0.76 -9.16 -4.71
N LEU A 140 0.11 -9.02 -5.86
CA LEU A 140 0.72 -9.49 -7.10
C LEU A 140 2.07 -8.77 -7.28
N PRO A 141 3.08 -9.46 -7.84
CA PRO A 141 4.32 -8.81 -8.25
C PRO A 141 4.04 -7.56 -9.07
N THR A 142 4.91 -6.56 -8.97
CA THR A 142 4.83 -5.35 -9.80
C THR A 142 5.64 -5.55 -11.07
N ALA A 143 5.12 -5.08 -12.21
CA ALA A 143 5.86 -5.10 -13.46
C ALA A 143 7.03 -4.12 -13.45
N ALA A 144 8.07 -4.43 -14.22
CA ALA A 144 9.10 -3.44 -14.53
C ALA A 144 8.49 -2.20 -15.20
N PRO A 145 9.03 -0.99 -14.95
CA PRO A 145 8.60 0.22 -15.65
C PRO A 145 8.62 0.02 -17.17
N ALA A 146 7.57 0.51 -17.84
CA ALA A 146 7.39 0.41 -19.29
C ALA A 146 7.29 -1.03 -19.89
N ALA A 147 7.16 -2.06 -19.05
CA ALA A 147 6.87 -3.41 -19.53
C ALA A 147 5.50 -3.49 -20.21
N LEU A 148 5.40 -4.30 -21.26
CA LEU A 148 4.13 -4.62 -21.92
C LEU A 148 3.17 -5.28 -20.92
N THR A 149 1.94 -4.80 -20.87
CA THR A 149 0.87 -5.42 -20.07
C THR A 149 0.20 -6.55 -20.85
N ALA A 150 -0.39 -7.50 -20.14
CA ALA A 150 -1.15 -8.59 -20.78
C ALA A 150 -2.33 -8.03 -21.59
N GLN A 151 -2.98 -6.98 -21.08
CA GLN A 151 -4.07 -6.31 -21.79
C GLN A 151 -3.61 -5.66 -23.10
N GLN A 152 -2.46 -4.95 -23.10
CA GLN A 152 -1.91 -4.34 -24.32
C GLN A 152 -1.66 -5.36 -25.44
N VAL A 153 -1.23 -6.57 -25.08
CA VAL A 153 -0.99 -7.66 -26.04
C VAL A 153 -2.30 -8.19 -26.60
N VAL A 154 -3.32 -8.39 -25.77
CA VAL A 154 -4.66 -8.79 -26.22
C VAL A 154 -5.26 -7.75 -27.17
N ASP A 155 -5.14 -6.47 -26.83
CA ASP A 155 -5.64 -5.36 -27.64
C ASP A 155 -4.90 -5.30 -28.99
N ALA A 156 -3.58 -5.49 -29.00
CA ALA A 156 -2.79 -5.54 -30.23
C ALA A 156 -3.17 -6.73 -31.12
N ILE A 157 -3.43 -7.90 -30.54
CA ILE A 157 -3.88 -9.09 -31.29
C ILE A 157 -5.26 -8.83 -31.92
N SER A 158 -6.18 -8.23 -31.17
CA SER A 158 -7.49 -7.83 -31.68
C SER A 158 -7.38 -6.81 -32.82
N ALA A 159 -6.53 -5.78 -32.65
CA ALA A 159 -6.27 -4.76 -33.67
C ALA A 159 -5.63 -5.33 -34.94
N ALA A 160 -4.88 -6.43 -34.84
CA ALA A 160 -4.34 -7.17 -35.98
C ALA A 160 -5.39 -8.04 -36.72
N GLY A 161 -6.65 -8.00 -36.30
CA GLY A 161 -7.75 -8.77 -36.88
C GLY A 161 -7.68 -10.28 -36.56
N LEU A 162 -6.96 -10.65 -35.50
CA LEU A 162 -6.89 -12.04 -35.04
C LEU A 162 -8.00 -12.33 -34.02
N PRO A 163 -8.49 -13.58 -33.93
CA PRO A 163 -9.56 -13.94 -33.01
C PRO A 163 -9.19 -13.70 -31.54
N VAL A 164 -9.98 -12.87 -30.85
CA VAL A 164 -9.92 -12.64 -29.40
C VAL A 164 -11.33 -12.84 -28.85
N VAL A 165 -11.62 -14.03 -28.34
CA VAL A 165 -12.95 -14.40 -27.86
C VAL A 165 -12.97 -14.46 -26.35
N ASP A 166 -13.97 -13.80 -25.75
CA ASP A 166 -14.22 -13.71 -24.32
C ASP A 166 -12.95 -13.38 -23.49
N PRO A 167 -12.33 -12.19 -23.71
CA PRO A 167 -11.19 -11.76 -22.91
C PRO A 167 -11.63 -11.48 -21.46
N ARG A 168 -10.97 -12.15 -20.51
CA ARG A 168 -11.27 -12.04 -19.07
C ARG A 168 -9.99 -11.77 -18.29
N ASP A 169 -10.02 -10.77 -17.41
CA ASP A 169 -8.95 -10.57 -16.42
C ASP A 169 -9.07 -11.62 -15.32
N ASN A 170 -8.06 -12.49 -15.20
CA ASN A 170 -7.97 -13.54 -14.20
C ASN A 170 -6.80 -13.34 -13.23
N SER A 171 -6.22 -12.13 -13.20
CA SER A 171 -5.01 -11.82 -12.43
C SER A 171 -5.20 -12.13 -10.94
N SER A 172 -6.29 -11.65 -10.33
CA SER A 172 -6.57 -11.86 -8.90
C SER A 172 -6.73 -13.33 -8.51
N ARG A 173 -7.13 -14.20 -9.45
CA ARG A 173 -7.40 -15.62 -9.20
C ARG A 173 -6.19 -16.52 -9.44
N ILE A 174 -5.39 -16.21 -10.44
CA ILE A 174 -4.35 -17.12 -10.94
C ILE A 174 -2.95 -16.59 -10.65
N CYS A 175 -2.72 -15.28 -10.72
CA CYS A 175 -1.37 -14.73 -10.63
C CYS A 175 -0.72 -14.89 -9.26
N GLN A 176 -1.50 -15.00 -8.20
CA GLN A 176 -0.97 -15.31 -6.85
C GLN A 176 -0.20 -16.64 -6.82
N LYS A 177 -0.62 -17.63 -7.64
CA LYS A 177 0.04 -18.93 -7.73
C LYS A 177 1.06 -18.98 -8.87
N ALA A 178 0.77 -18.31 -9.98
CA ALA A 178 1.63 -18.31 -11.14
C ALA A 178 2.86 -17.39 -10.99
N GLY A 179 2.79 -16.39 -10.11
CA GLY A 179 3.82 -15.35 -9.98
C GLY A 179 3.77 -14.30 -11.09
N CYS A 180 2.64 -14.17 -11.79
CA CYS A 180 2.45 -13.11 -12.79
C CYS A 180 2.01 -11.78 -12.16
N VAL A 181 2.20 -10.69 -12.88
CA VAL A 181 1.67 -9.35 -12.59
C VAL A 181 0.23 -9.26 -13.08
N GLN A 182 -0.01 -9.71 -14.31
CA GLN A 182 -1.31 -9.67 -14.97
C GLN A 182 -1.54 -10.93 -15.78
N LEU A 183 -2.80 -11.36 -15.85
CA LEU A 183 -3.26 -12.43 -16.72
C LEU A 183 -4.57 -12.06 -17.38
N VAL A 184 -4.58 -12.08 -18.71
CA VAL A 184 -5.82 -12.02 -19.51
C VAL A 184 -6.01 -13.36 -20.23
N THR A 185 -7.18 -13.97 -20.04
CA THR A 185 -7.55 -15.26 -20.63
C THR A 185 -8.64 -15.07 -21.68
N THR A 186 -8.36 -15.49 -22.90
CA THR A 186 -9.33 -15.65 -23.99
C THR A 186 -9.64 -17.13 -24.17
N ASP A 187 -10.60 -17.46 -25.03
CA ASP A 187 -10.90 -18.86 -25.34
C ASP A 187 -9.75 -19.55 -26.08
N TYR A 188 -9.02 -18.82 -26.93
CA TYR A 188 -7.96 -19.39 -27.76
C TYR A 188 -6.57 -19.30 -27.14
N PHE A 189 -6.31 -18.35 -26.25
CA PHE A 189 -5.00 -18.17 -25.63
C PHE A 189 -5.10 -17.40 -24.32
N SER A 190 -4.07 -17.50 -23.50
CA SER A 190 -3.88 -16.67 -22.31
C SER A 190 -2.60 -15.89 -22.41
N VAL A 191 -2.63 -14.61 -22.03
CA VAL A 191 -1.46 -13.74 -21.96
C VAL A 191 -1.08 -13.54 -20.50
N TYR A 192 0.11 -13.99 -20.12
CA TYR A 192 0.71 -13.75 -18.82
C TYR A 192 1.75 -12.64 -18.94
N GLN A 193 1.69 -11.65 -18.06
CA GLN A 193 2.77 -10.69 -17.83
C GLN A 193 3.48 -11.06 -16.53
N PHE A 194 4.79 -11.21 -16.55
CA PHE A 194 5.61 -11.49 -15.37
C PHE A 194 6.38 -10.26 -14.89
N PRO A 195 6.80 -10.23 -13.61
CA PRO A 195 7.60 -9.12 -13.09
C PRO A 195 8.96 -9.01 -13.80
N ASP A 196 9.53 -10.14 -14.19
CA ASP A 196 10.86 -10.26 -14.79
C ASP A 196 10.95 -11.47 -15.75
N VAL A 197 12.05 -11.51 -16.51
CA VAL A 197 12.30 -12.51 -17.54
C VAL A 197 12.54 -13.91 -16.95
N ASP A 198 13.10 -14.02 -15.75
CA ASP A 198 13.40 -15.30 -15.11
C ASP A 198 12.12 -16.00 -14.66
N SER A 199 11.19 -15.23 -14.08
CA SER A 199 9.85 -15.68 -13.71
C SER A 199 9.07 -16.15 -14.94
N ALA A 200 9.14 -15.39 -16.03
CA ALA A 200 8.49 -15.74 -17.29
C ALA A 200 9.07 -17.02 -17.90
N ALA A 201 10.41 -17.14 -17.93
CA ALA A 201 11.11 -18.32 -18.45
C ALA A 201 10.82 -19.58 -17.63
N LYS A 202 10.78 -19.44 -16.29
CA LYS A 202 10.38 -20.53 -15.40
C LYS A 202 8.97 -21.02 -15.71
N TRP A 203 8.02 -20.11 -15.89
CA TRP A 203 6.65 -20.50 -16.23
C TRP A 203 6.55 -21.15 -17.61
N ALA A 204 7.22 -20.61 -18.61
CA ALA A 204 7.26 -21.16 -19.96
C ALA A 204 7.85 -22.59 -19.98
N SER A 205 8.81 -22.91 -19.11
CA SER A 205 9.37 -24.26 -19.00
C SER A 205 8.36 -25.34 -18.57
N ILE A 206 7.29 -24.93 -17.86
CA ILE A 206 6.22 -25.82 -17.38
C ILE A 206 5.16 -26.02 -18.47
N TYR A 207 5.00 -25.04 -19.35
CA TYR A 207 3.99 -25.02 -20.40
C TYR A 207 4.64 -24.85 -21.77
N PRO A 208 5.12 -25.94 -22.40
CA PRO A 208 5.86 -25.85 -23.67
C PRO A 208 5.00 -25.32 -24.82
N SER A 209 3.67 -25.39 -24.70
CA SER A 209 2.71 -24.96 -25.71
C SER A 209 2.37 -23.49 -25.55
N GLY A 210 3.37 -22.67 -25.83
CA GLY A 210 3.27 -21.23 -25.75
C GLY A 210 4.42 -20.54 -26.45
N TYR A 211 4.46 -19.23 -26.31
CA TYR A 211 5.47 -18.36 -26.89
C TYR A 211 5.88 -17.30 -25.88
N LEU A 212 7.18 -17.21 -25.63
CA LEU A 212 7.76 -16.31 -24.65
C LEU A 212 8.51 -15.18 -25.37
N LYS A 213 8.18 -13.93 -25.02
CA LYS A 213 8.95 -12.74 -25.43
C LYS A 213 9.14 -11.81 -24.24
N GLY A 214 10.37 -11.69 -23.76
CA GLY A 214 10.70 -10.87 -22.59
C GLY A 214 9.93 -11.33 -21.35
N THR A 215 9.13 -10.44 -20.76
CA THR A 215 8.29 -10.74 -19.58
C THR A 215 6.89 -11.24 -19.93
N VAL A 216 6.54 -11.35 -21.22
CA VAL A 216 5.22 -11.77 -21.67
C VAL A 216 5.26 -13.21 -22.19
N PHE A 217 4.33 -14.03 -21.70
CA PHE A 217 4.14 -15.41 -22.16
C PHE A 217 2.72 -15.61 -22.70
N LEU A 218 2.62 -15.97 -23.98
CA LEU A 218 1.40 -16.41 -24.65
C LEU A 218 1.25 -17.92 -24.48
N ARG A 219 0.21 -18.38 -23.78
CA ARG A 219 -0.12 -19.81 -23.66
C ARG A 219 -1.29 -20.14 -24.58
N TYR A 220 -1.14 -21.16 -25.42
CA TYR A 220 -2.19 -21.60 -26.34
C TYR A 220 -3.13 -22.62 -25.69
N THR A 221 -4.42 -22.56 -26.03
CA THR A 221 -5.42 -23.54 -25.57
C THR A 221 -5.27 -24.83 -26.39
N GLU A 222 -4.81 -25.92 -25.77
CA GLU A 222 -4.56 -27.18 -26.50
C GLU A 222 -5.75 -28.16 -26.49
N GLY A 223 -6.75 -27.94 -25.62
CA GLY A 223 -7.86 -28.88 -25.43
C GLY A 223 -9.15 -28.19 -24.99
N GLY A 224 -10.21 -28.98 -24.81
CA GLY A 224 -11.55 -28.47 -24.55
C GLY A 224 -12.29 -28.09 -25.83
N SER A 225 -13.34 -27.28 -25.71
CA SER A 225 -14.24 -26.95 -26.83
C SER A 225 -13.64 -25.96 -27.85
N HIS A 226 -12.56 -25.25 -27.49
CA HIS A 226 -11.96 -24.19 -28.32
C HIS A 226 -10.43 -24.27 -28.36
N PRO A 227 -9.83 -25.36 -28.88
CA PRO A 227 -8.38 -25.40 -29.07
C PRO A 227 -7.96 -24.29 -30.04
N THR A 228 -6.77 -23.72 -29.82
CA THR A 228 -6.17 -22.76 -30.76
C THR A 228 -5.92 -23.45 -32.09
N ASP A 229 -6.37 -22.85 -33.18
CA ASP A 229 -5.98 -23.29 -34.52
C ASP A 229 -4.45 -23.13 -34.69
N PRO A 230 -3.69 -24.22 -34.95
CA PRO A 230 -2.25 -24.16 -35.16
C PRO A 230 -1.82 -23.19 -36.28
N ALA A 231 -2.67 -22.94 -37.28
CA ALA A 231 -2.38 -21.99 -38.35
C ALA A 231 -2.38 -20.52 -37.87
N LEU A 232 -3.04 -20.22 -36.75
CA LEU A 232 -3.05 -18.89 -36.15
C LEU A 232 -1.86 -18.63 -35.23
N ILE A 233 -1.22 -19.67 -34.68
CA ILE A 233 -0.11 -19.55 -33.72
C ILE A 233 1.03 -18.64 -34.24
N PRO A 234 1.56 -18.83 -35.47
CA PRO A 234 2.60 -17.94 -35.98
C PRO A 234 2.15 -16.48 -36.10
N ARG A 235 0.85 -16.24 -36.33
CA ARG A 235 0.28 -14.89 -36.46
C ARG A 235 0.17 -14.22 -35.09
N TYR A 236 -0.24 -14.95 -34.05
CA TYR A 236 -0.23 -14.45 -32.67
C TYR A 236 1.20 -14.09 -32.22
N ASN A 237 2.17 -14.97 -32.49
CA ASN A 237 3.59 -14.70 -32.17
C ASN A 237 4.09 -13.43 -32.87
N ALA A 238 3.78 -13.27 -34.16
CA ALA A 238 4.20 -12.12 -34.95
C ALA A 238 3.67 -10.78 -34.41
N VAL A 239 2.43 -10.76 -33.86
CA VAL A 239 1.90 -9.57 -33.20
C VAL A 239 2.75 -9.22 -31.98
N LEU A 240 3.02 -10.19 -31.10
CA LEU A 240 3.85 -9.96 -29.93
C LEU A 240 5.27 -9.52 -30.32
N ASP A 241 5.85 -10.08 -31.39
CA ASP A 241 7.15 -9.68 -31.95
C ASP A 241 7.19 -8.23 -32.43
N GLY A 242 6.10 -7.73 -33.01
CA GLY A 242 5.97 -6.34 -33.45
C GLY A 242 5.84 -5.32 -32.31
N MET A 243 5.51 -5.75 -31.09
CA MET A 243 5.36 -4.86 -29.94
C MET A 243 6.71 -4.52 -29.30
N GLN A 244 6.97 -3.24 -29.07
CA GLN A 244 8.12 -2.75 -28.30
C GLN A 244 7.71 -2.50 -26.85
N THR A 245 8.58 -2.80 -25.89
CA THR A 245 8.44 -2.29 -24.51
C THR A 245 8.68 -0.78 -24.53
N GLY A 246 7.93 0.00 -23.74
CA GLY A 246 8.00 1.47 -23.79
C GLY A 246 9.39 1.99 -23.45
N ASN A 247 9.81 3.07 -24.13
CA ASN A 247 10.98 3.89 -23.79
C ASN A 247 10.65 4.88 -22.68
#